data_AF-A0A7Y5SIK2-F1
#
_entry.id   AF-A0A7Y5SIK2-F1
#
_cell.length_a   1.000
_cell.length_b   1.000
_cell.length_c   1.000
_cell.angle_alpha   90.00
_cell.angle_beta   90.00
_cell.angle_gamma   90.00
#
_symmetry.space_group_name_H-M   'P 1'
#
loop_
_entity.id
_entity.type
_entity.pdbx_description
1 polymer ?
#
loop_
_entity_poly.entity_id
_entity_poly.type
_entity_poly.pdbx_seq_one_letter_code
_entity_poly.pdbx_strand_id
1 'polypeptide(L)'
;MSKAPWTSSVVLGVILFGAAGCAQHRYSARSLPCELQAAPIVNPLTLELSSLSGPAVDSELIAPGDVVEVSIAGGMNTEEVIKLSLRVEDNGTAVLPQIGPIHLAGINSGEAERNIAAACVQSGIYRQPQVSVTEKRQRMNRVTVAGAVEEPGVQELPRSSSYLLEALVAAGGLAEDAGTMVEIRRPGNDHLSPANPVMQLASAGGQTPGASPTAQGNIVQCVRLDLTEAVSQSSGGEYLPDGSVVTVQKRQLPPIQVLGLVHKPGEYDYPVGRPVRVLGAIAMAGGMTYNIADRALVIRTREDGSEPAVIKVNLQRAKSDGQENMLLAPGDIVSVEHNLATLFFEAMGLARVGVGASVPLY
;
A
#
# COMPACT_ATOMS: atom_id res chain seq x y z
N MET A 1 -78.56 -31.30 -11.11
CA MET A 1 -78.55 -32.01 -12.40
C MET A 1 -78.94 -31.03 -13.50
N SER A 2 -78.08 -30.83 -14.52
CA SER A 2 -78.39 -30.39 -15.91
C SER A 2 -79.08 -29.01 -16.10
N LYS A 3 -78.65 -28.04 -16.92
CA LYS A 3 -77.67 -27.89 -18.02
C LYS A 3 -77.54 -26.38 -18.32
N ALA A 4 -76.38 -25.94 -18.81
CA ALA A 4 -76.19 -24.64 -19.49
C ALA A 4 -76.81 -24.67 -20.91
N PRO A 5 -77.00 -23.51 -21.57
CA PRO A 5 -76.02 -23.03 -22.57
C PRO A 5 -75.83 -21.50 -22.60
N TRP A 6 -74.59 -21.00 -22.63
CA TRP A 6 -73.83 -20.55 -23.83
C TRP A 6 -74.44 -19.35 -24.57
N THR A 7 -73.88 -18.15 -24.31
CA THR A 7 -73.79 -17.09 -25.31
C THR A 7 -72.35 -16.56 -25.32
N SER A 8 -71.78 -16.51 -26.53
CA SER A 8 -70.45 -16.01 -26.82
C SER A 8 -70.46 -14.48 -26.82
N SER A 9 -69.41 -13.86 -26.29
CA SER A 9 -69.02 -12.50 -26.68
C SER A 9 -67.50 -12.37 -26.57
N VAL A 10 -66.88 -12.39 -27.74
CA VAL A 10 -65.49 -12.03 -28.01
C VAL A 10 -65.36 -10.52 -27.79
N VAL A 11 -64.54 -10.10 -26.82
CA VAL A 11 -64.07 -8.70 -26.73
C VAL A 11 -62.55 -8.71 -26.57
N LEU A 12 -61.92 -8.54 -27.74
CA LEU A 12 -60.74 -7.72 -28.02
C LEU A 12 -59.81 -7.41 -26.83
N GLY A 13 -58.70 -8.14 -26.77
CA GLY A 13 -57.57 -7.83 -25.90
C GLY A 13 -56.93 -6.51 -26.29
N VAL A 14 -57.09 -5.49 -25.43
CA VAL A 14 -56.18 -4.36 -25.35
C VAL A 14 -55.03 -4.81 -24.46
N ILE A 15 -53.96 -5.31 -25.09
CA ILE A 15 -52.68 -5.50 -24.42
C ILE A 15 -52.15 -4.11 -24.10
N LEU A 16 -52.41 -3.66 -22.87
CA LEU A 16 -51.73 -2.55 -22.24
C LEU A 16 -50.26 -2.97 -22.11
N PHE A 17 -49.44 -2.63 -23.12
CA PHE A 17 -47.99 -2.54 -22.96
C PHE A 17 -47.74 -1.40 -21.97
N GLY A 18 -47.79 -1.73 -20.68
CA GLY A 18 -47.24 -0.89 -19.63
C GLY A 18 -45.76 -0.74 -19.94
N ALA A 19 -45.39 0.45 -20.41
CA ALA A 19 -44.00 0.87 -20.44
C ALA A 19 -43.45 0.68 -19.03
N ALA A 20 -42.62 -0.35 -18.85
CA ALA A 20 -41.70 -0.42 -17.73
C ALA A 20 -40.77 0.78 -17.90
N GLY A 21 -41.17 1.90 -17.30
CA GLY A 21 -40.32 3.08 -17.22
C GLY A 21 -39.03 2.65 -16.57
N CYS A 22 -37.91 2.88 -17.26
CA CYS A 22 -36.59 2.85 -16.65
C CYS A 22 -36.63 3.85 -15.49
N ALA A 23 -36.84 3.33 -14.28
CA ALA A 23 -36.83 4.12 -13.07
C ALA A 23 -35.37 4.51 -12.82
N GLN A 24 -34.96 5.66 -13.37
CA GLN A 24 -33.74 6.32 -12.93
C GLN A 24 -33.91 6.61 -11.44
N HIS A 25 -33.29 5.77 -10.62
CA HIS A 25 -33.35 5.90 -9.18
C HIS A 25 -32.63 7.18 -8.77
N ARG A 26 -33.42 8.23 -8.55
CA ARG A 26 -32.96 9.52 -8.03
C ARG A 26 -33.03 9.47 -6.51
N TYR A 27 -31.88 9.50 -5.87
CA TYR A 27 -31.77 9.50 -4.42
C TYR A 27 -31.70 10.92 -3.87
N SER A 28 -32.03 11.09 -2.60
CA SER A 28 -31.77 12.32 -1.85
C SER A 28 -30.69 12.03 -0.82
N ALA A 29 -29.85 13.01 -0.50
CA ALA A 29 -28.80 12.89 0.50
C ALA A 29 -29.28 12.27 1.82
N ARG A 30 -30.45 12.70 2.28
CA ARG A 30 -31.06 12.23 3.54
C ARG A 30 -31.61 10.81 3.50
N SER A 31 -31.91 10.29 2.32
CA SER A 31 -32.51 8.97 2.11
C SER A 31 -31.58 8.07 1.31
N LEU A 32 -30.27 8.22 1.50
CA LEU A 32 -29.25 7.40 0.87
C LEU A 32 -29.24 6.00 1.50
N PRO A 33 -29.46 4.93 0.72
CA PRO A 33 -29.27 3.56 1.22
C PRO A 33 -27.79 3.34 1.60
N CYS A 34 -27.55 2.44 2.56
CA CYS A 34 -26.19 2.17 3.07
C CYS A 34 -25.22 1.72 1.97
N GLU A 35 -25.71 0.99 0.97
CA GLU A 35 -24.97 0.55 -0.22
C GLU A 35 -24.38 1.71 -1.05
N LEU A 36 -25.03 2.88 -1.00
CA LEU A 36 -24.59 4.09 -1.70
C LEU A 36 -23.91 5.09 -0.76
N GLN A 37 -23.65 4.74 0.50
CA GLN A 37 -22.86 5.59 1.40
C GLN A 37 -21.37 5.35 1.14
N ALA A 38 -20.58 6.42 1.06
CA ALA A 38 -19.14 6.28 0.86
C ALA A 38 -18.52 5.71 2.14
N ALA A 39 -17.75 4.63 2.01
CA ALA A 39 -16.95 4.12 3.11
C ALA A 39 -15.82 5.12 3.44
N PRO A 40 -15.47 5.32 4.72
CA PRO A 40 -14.30 6.09 5.08
C PRO A 40 -13.05 5.39 4.53
N ILE A 41 -12.22 6.13 3.78
CA ILE A 41 -10.97 5.61 3.24
C ILE A 41 -9.97 5.50 4.39
N VAL A 42 -9.50 4.27 4.65
CA VAL A 42 -8.47 4.02 5.67
C VAL A 42 -7.15 4.63 5.21
N ASN A 43 -6.50 5.38 6.09
CA ASN A 43 -5.18 5.93 5.81
C ASN A 43 -4.10 4.95 6.32
N PRO A 44 -3.25 4.37 5.45
CA PRO A 44 -2.23 3.45 5.90
C PRO A 44 -1.21 4.12 6.84
N LEU A 45 -1.02 5.44 6.76
CA LEU A 45 -0.18 6.20 7.69
C LEU A 45 -0.70 6.23 9.13
N THR A 46 -1.99 5.96 9.34
CA THR A 46 -2.60 5.89 10.68
C THR A 46 -2.59 4.49 11.27
N LEU A 47 -2.04 3.50 10.55
CA LEU A 47 -1.91 2.15 11.05
C LEU A 47 -0.78 2.09 12.08
N GLU A 48 -1.04 1.41 13.20
CA GLU A 48 -0.02 1.06 14.18
C GLU A 48 0.84 -0.08 13.62
N LEU A 49 1.83 0.27 12.80
CA LEU A 49 2.76 -0.70 12.18
C LEU A 49 3.62 -1.44 13.21
N SER A 50 3.65 -0.97 14.47
CA SER A 50 4.34 -1.61 15.59
C SER A 50 3.97 -3.09 15.78
N SER A 51 2.75 -3.50 15.42
CA SER A 51 2.31 -4.90 15.50
C SER A 51 2.93 -5.80 14.42
N LEU A 52 3.55 -5.22 13.39
CA LEU A 52 4.32 -5.91 12.35
C LEU A 52 5.79 -6.08 12.72
N SER A 53 6.19 -5.70 13.94
CA SER A 53 7.54 -5.94 14.40
C SER A 53 7.87 -7.44 14.34
N GLY A 54 9.08 -7.75 13.88
CA GLY A 54 9.62 -9.09 14.03
C GLY A 54 9.72 -9.44 15.52
N PRO A 55 9.87 -10.73 15.86
CA PRO A 55 10.27 -11.10 17.22
C PRO A 55 11.51 -10.29 17.59
N ALA A 56 11.54 -9.72 18.80
CA ALA A 56 12.73 -9.07 19.33
C ALA A 56 13.86 -10.11 19.35
N VAL A 57 14.73 -10.07 18.35
CA VAL A 57 15.93 -10.90 18.32
C VAL A 57 16.93 -10.15 19.19
N ASP A 58 17.18 -10.68 20.38
CA ASP A 58 18.28 -10.22 21.22
C ASP A 58 19.55 -10.25 20.37
N SER A 59 20.07 -9.07 20.02
CA SER A 59 21.25 -8.89 19.15
C SER A 59 22.55 -9.41 19.79
N GLU A 60 22.44 -10.18 20.85
CA GLU A 60 23.53 -10.75 21.62
C GLU A 60 23.83 -12.19 21.21
N LEU A 61 22.92 -12.86 20.48
CA LEU A 61 23.11 -14.20 19.97
C LEU A 61 23.90 -14.18 18.67
N ILE A 62 24.99 -14.94 18.63
CA ILE A 62 25.81 -15.11 17.43
C ILE A 62 25.03 -15.95 16.41
N ALA A 63 24.91 -15.47 15.16
CA ALA A 63 24.23 -16.18 14.09
C ALA A 63 25.22 -16.88 13.13
N PRO A 64 24.76 -17.91 12.39
CA PRO A 64 25.55 -18.50 11.32
C PRO A 64 25.92 -17.46 10.25
N GLY A 65 27.19 -17.40 9.88
CA GLY A 65 27.73 -16.43 8.92
C GLY A 65 28.35 -15.16 9.52
N ASP A 66 28.23 -14.94 10.83
CA ASP A 66 28.84 -13.79 11.50
C ASP A 66 30.36 -13.95 11.63
N VAL A 67 31.07 -12.83 11.77
CA VAL A 67 32.51 -12.80 12.00
C VAL A 67 32.79 -12.26 13.39
N VAL A 68 33.29 -13.14 14.25
CA VAL A 68 33.68 -12.83 15.62
C VAL A 68 35.19 -12.66 15.71
N GLU A 69 35.63 -11.63 16.43
CA GLU A 69 37.03 -11.45 16.81
C GLU A 69 37.24 -12.03 18.20
N VAL A 70 38.03 -13.10 18.27
CA VAL A 70 38.41 -13.75 19.52
C VAL A 70 39.80 -13.26 19.91
N SER A 71 39.88 -12.62 21.07
CA SER A 71 41.14 -12.22 21.69
C SER A 71 41.48 -13.19 22.80
N ILE A 72 42.58 -13.91 22.67
CA ILE A 72 43.05 -14.89 23.67
C ILE A 72 44.34 -14.35 24.30
N ALA A 73 44.36 -14.22 25.63
CA ALA A 73 45.54 -13.86 26.40
C ALA A 73 45.95 -15.01 27.32
N GLY A 74 47.18 -15.51 27.16
CA GLY A 74 47.67 -16.74 27.80
C GLY A 74 48.55 -16.55 29.05
N GLY A 75 48.81 -15.32 29.50
CA GLY A 75 49.77 -15.05 30.59
C GLY A 75 49.64 -13.66 31.24
N MET A 76 50.54 -13.35 32.18
CA MET A 76 50.56 -12.07 32.91
C MET A 76 51.05 -10.86 32.07
N ASN A 77 51.58 -11.10 30.88
CA ASN A 77 52.04 -10.05 29.98
C ASN A 77 50.91 -9.65 29.02
N THR A 78 50.44 -8.41 29.13
CA THR A 78 49.35 -7.84 28.31
C THR A 78 49.71 -7.72 26.81
N GLU A 79 50.96 -7.95 26.42
CA GLU A 79 51.45 -7.79 25.05
C GLU A 79 51.27 -9.04 24.16
N GLU A 80 50.93 -10.20 24.74
CA GLU A 80 50.76 -11.46 24.00
C GLU A 80 49.28 -11.81 23.80
N VAL A 81 48.51 -10.83 23.31
CA VAL A 81 47.09 -11.02 22.96
C VAL A 81 46.99 -11.46 21.52
N ILE A 82 46.58 -12.70 21.29
CA ILE A 82 46.34 -13.25 19.95
C ILE A 82 44.92 -12.87 19.55
N LYS A 83 44.80 -12.09 18.47
CA LYS A 83 43.51 -11.73 17.87
C LYS A 83 43.23 -12.62 16.67
N LEU A 84 42.14 -13.36 16.71
CA LEU A 84 41.69 -14.29 15.67
C LEU A 84 40.34 -13.84 15.15
N SER A 85 40.22 -13.62 13.84
CA SER A 85 38.92 -13.39 13.20
C SER A 85 38.37 -14.72 12.72
N LEU A 86 37.26 -15.18 13.31
CA LEU A 86 36.63 -16.45 13.01
C LEU A 86 35.28 -16.19 12.34
N ARG A 87 35.00 -16.92 11.27
CA ARG A 87 33.69 -16.95 10.64
C ARG A 87 32.89 -18.12 11.18
N VAL A 88 31.62 -17.88 11.52
CA VAL A 88 30.68 -18.94 11.88
C VAL A 88 30.14 -19.55 10.60
N GLU A 89 30.29 -20.85 10.43
CA GLU A 89 29.77 -21.60 9.27
C GLU A 89 28.26 -21.82 9.37
N ASP A 90 27.62 -22.26 8.28
CA ASP A 90 26.16 -22.48 8.24
C ASP A 90 25.68 -23.56 9.21
N ASN A 91 26.56 -24.48 9.63
CA ASN A 91 26.30 -25.48 10.67
C ASN A 91 26.40 -24.92 12.10
N GLY A 92 26.66 -23.62 12.24
CA GLY A 92 26.78 -22.91 13.51
C GLY A 92 28.11 -23.13 14.24
N THR A 93 29.10 -23.72 13.59
CA THR A 93 30.44 -23.93 14.17
C THR A 93 31.46 -22.94 13.59
N ALA A 94 32.44 -22.54 14.38
CA ALA A 94 33.60 -21.79 13.96
C ALA A 94 34.86 -22.61 14.22
N VAL A 95 35.82 -22.58 13.30
CA VAL A 95 37.06 -23.36 13.41
C VAL A 95 38.16 -22.49 13.98
N LEU A 96 38.61 -22.80 15.20
CA LEU A 96 39.77 -22.17 15.80
C LEU A 96 41.05 -22.87 15.36
N PRO A 97 42.07 -22.12 14.88
CA PRO A 97 43.39 -22.68 14.63
C PRO A 97 43.94 -23.36 15.89
N GLN A 98 44.55 -24.54 15.73
CA GLN A 98 45.15 -25.37 16.80
C GLN A 98 44.18 -26.01 17.81
N ILE A 99 42.94 -25.50 17.97
CA ILE A 99 41.96 -26.01 18.94
C ILE A 99 40.89 -26.88 18.27
N GLY A 100 40.44 -26.50 17.06
CA GLY A 100 39.43 -27.23 16.29
C GLY A 100 38.05 -26.54 16.22
N PRO A 101 37.00 -27.26 15.80
CA PRO A 101 35.65 -26.70 15.63
C PRO A 101 34.96 -26.48 16.97
N ILE A 102 34.34 -25.31 17.14
CA ILE A 102 33.55 -24.92 18.32
C ILE A 102 32.18 -24.44 17.87
N HIS A 103 31.11 -24.87 18.56
CA HIS A 103 29.75 -24.39 18.30
C HIS A 103 29.56 -23.00 18.91
N LEU A 104 29.26 -22.01 18.07
CA LEU A 104 29.07 -20.61 18.47
C LEU A 104 27.71 -20.04 18.09
N ALA A 105 26.96 -20.69 17.20
CA ALA A 105 25.63 -20.18 16.84
C ALA A 105 24.62 -20.37 17.98
N GLY A 106 23.74 -19.39 18.16
CA GLY A 106 22.63 -19.44 19.12
C GLY A 106 23.04 -19.28 20.58
N ILE A 107 24.30 -18.94 20.86
CA ILE A 107 24.79 -18.59 22.20
C ILE A 107 25.22 -17.12 22.24
N ASN A 108 25.20 -16.54 23.45
CA ASN A 108 25.65 -15.17 23.65
C ASN A 108 27.19 -15.06 23.65
N SER A 109 27.70 -13.84 23.47
CA SER A 109 29.16 -13.59 23.46
C SER A 109 29.86 -14.06 24.75
N GLY A 110 29.23 -13.90 25.92
CA GLY A 110 29.80 -14.33 27.20
C GLY A 110 29.83 -15.86 27.40
N GLU A 111 28.90 -16.59 26.80
CA GLU A 111 28.87 -18.06 26.74
C GLU A 111 29.87 -18.57 25.72
N ALA A 112 29.98 -17.89 24.58
CA ALA A 112 31.02 -18.15 23.58
C ALA A 112 32.43 -18.02 24.19
N GLU A 113 32.68 -16.97 24.98
CA GLU A 113 33.94 -16.79 25.72
C GLU A 113 34.27 -17.99 26.62
N ARG A 114 33.29 -18.46 27.39
CA ARG A 114 33.46 -19.62 28.29
C ARG A 114 33.71 -20.91 27.52
N ASN A 115 32.96 -21.15 26.44
CA ASN A 115 33.09 -22.35 25.61
C ASN A 115 34.46 -22.38 24.93
N ILE A 116 34.91 -21.25 24.39
CA ILE A 116 36.24 -21.13 23.78
C ILE A 116 37.33 -21.31 24.83
N ALA A 117 37.21 -20.69 26.01
CA ALA A 117 38.17 -20.85 27.10
C ALA A 117 38.28 -22.31 27.55
N ALA A 118 37.15 -23.01 27.70
CA ALA A 118 37.14 -24.43 28.04
C ALA A 118 37.83 -25.30 26.97
N ALA A 119 37.57 -25.05 25.69
CA ALA A 119 38.22 -25.76 24.59
C ALA A 119 39.73 -25.47 24.51
N CYS A 120 40.16 -24.25 24.82
CA CYS A 120 41.58 -23.88 24.90
C CYS A 120 42.33 -24.63 26.01
N VAL A 121 41.68 -24.86 27.15
CA VAL A 121 42.23 -25.65 28.26
C VAL A 121 42.23 -27.14 27.92
N GLN A 122 41.14 -27.63 27.31
CA GLN A 122 41.00 -29.04 26.96
C GLN A 122 41.96 -29.49 25.86
N SER A 123 42.29 -28.61 24.91
CA SER A 123 43.32 -28.85 23.89
C SER A 123 44.76 -28.85 24.45
N GLY A 124 44.95 -28.49 25.72
CA GLY A 124 46.26 -28.48 26.38
C GLY A 124 47.18 -27.33 25.95
N ILE A 125 46.67 -26.36 25.18
CA ILE A 125 47.44 -25.22 24.65
C ILE A 125 47.57 -24.12 25.72
N TYR A 126 46.53 -23.90 26.52
CA TYR A 126 46.49 -22.86 27.55
C TYR A 126 46.14 -23.44 28.92
N ARG A 127 46.69 -22.88 30.02
CA ARG A 127 46.28 -23.23 31.39
C ARG A 127 45.13 -22.40 31.92
N GLN A 128 45.23 -21.07 31.80
CA GLN A 128 44.21 -20.11 32.23
C GLN A 128 44.13 -18.96 31.21
N PRO A 129 43.55 -19.22 30.03
CA PRO A 129 43.38 -18.18 29.04
C PRO A 129 42.30 -17.18 29.48
N GLN A 130 42.56 -15.88 29.31
CA GLN A 130 41.51 -14.86 29.30
C GLN A 130 41.04 -14.72 27.85
N VAL A 131 39.78 -15.06 27.59
CA VAL A 131 39.18 -14.99 26.26
C VAL A 131 38.16 -13.86 26.26
N SER A 132 38.25 -12.98 25.26
CA SER A 132 37.22 -11.99 24.97
C SER A 132 36.74 -12.18 23.54
N VAL A 133 35.42 -12.23 23.35
CA VAL A 133 34.78 -12.34 22.04
C VAL A 133 34.10 -11.02 21.74
N THR A 134 34.50 -10.37 20.66
CA THR A 134 33.87 -9.14 20.18
C THR A 134 33.35 -9.36 18.78
N GLU A 135 32.08 -9.02 18.54
CA GLU A 135 31.50 -9.09 17.21
C GLU A 135 32.09 -7.96 16.33
N LYS A 136 32.71 -8.31 15.21
CA LYS A 136 33.46 -7.32 14.39
C LYS A 136 32.63 -6.78 13.23
N ARG A 137 31.76 -7.62 12.65
CA ARG A 137 30.86 -7.26 11.56
C ARG A 137 29.61 -8.13 11.61
N GLN A 138 28.49 -7.52 11.95
CA GLN A 138 27.17 -8.11 11.71
C GLN A 138 26.93 -8.23 10.21
N ARG A 139 26.44 -9.39 9.77
CA ARG A 139 26.08 -9.58 8.38
C ARG A 139 24.83 -8.76 8.05
N MET A 140 24.95 -7.89 7.05
CA MET A 140 23.84 -7.08 6.56
C MET A 140 23.17 -7.77 5.36
N ASN A 141 21.84 -7.77 5.34
CA ASN A 141 21.02 -8.08 4.18
C ASN A 141 20.76 -6.78 3.40
N ARG A 142 20.86 -6.85 2.07
CA ARG A 142 20.53 -5.75 1.17
C ARG A 142 19.12 -5.96 0.64
N VAL A 143 18.19 -5.17 1.14
CA VAL A 143 16.77 -5.21 0.73
C VAL A 143 16.49 -4.00 -0.13
N THR A 144 15.88 -4.20 -1.31
CA THR A 144 15.45 -3.07 -2.14
C THR A 144 14.04 -2.68 -1.77
N VAL A 145 13.84 -1.44 -1.32
CA VAL A 145 12.52 -0.88 -1.04
C VAL A 145 12.17 0.12 -2.14
N ALA A 146 11.00 -0.06 -2.76
CA ALA A 146 10.54 0.75 -3.87
C ALA A 146 9.05 1.08 -3.75
N GLY A 147 8.60 2.05 -4.54
CA GLY A 147 7.19 2.44 -4.61
C GLY A 147 6.86 3.65 -3.73
N ALA A 148 5.72 3.60 -3.04
CA ALA A 148 5.19 4.69 -2.24
C ALA A 148 5.81 4.75 -0.83
N VAL A 149 7.11 5.03 -0.77
CA VAL A 149 7.91 5.23 0.44
C VAL A 149 8.64 6.58 0.35
N GLU A 150 9.05 7.14 1.48
CA GLU A 150 9.76 8.42 1.50
C GLU A 150 11.14 8.33 0.83
N GLU A 151 11.91 7.29 1.15
CA GLU A 151 13.27 7.08 0.64
C GLU A 151 13.39 5.72 -0.09
N PRO A 152 13.02 5.66 -1.39
CA PRO A 152 13.20 4.45 -2.18
C PRO A 152 14.69 4.18 -2.45
N GLY A 153 15.11 2.92 -2.31
CA GLY A 153 16.50 2.56 -2.48
C GLY A 153 16.86 1.19 -1.92
N VAL A 154 18.16 0.89 -1.93
CA VAL A 154 18.69 -0.32 -1.30
C VAL A 154 18.98 -0.01 0.16
N GLN A 155 18.30 -0.71 1.06
CA GLN A 155 18.45 -0.62 2.50
C GLN A 155 19.36 -1.74 3.00
N GLU A 156 20.31 -1.40 3.87
CA GLU A 156 21.20 -2.36 4.53
C GLU A 156 20.66 -2.64 5.93
N LEU A 157 20.12 -3.84 6.13
CA LEU A 157 19.48 -4.25 7.37
C LEU A 157 20.30 -5.35 8.05
N PRO A 158 20.49 -5.33 9.38
CA PRO A 158 21.09 -6.45 10.10
C PRO A 158 20.29 -7.73 9.85
N ARG A 159 20.97 -8.85 9.57
CA ARG A 159 20.29 -10.11 9.24
C ARG A 159 19.33 -10.59 10.34
N SER A 160 19.62 -10.28 11.61
CA SER A 160 18.81 -10.59 12.79
C SER A 160 17.48 -9.82 12.85
N SER A 161 17.43 -8.60 12.29
CA SER A 161 16.26 -7.72 12.30
C SER A 161 15.79 -7.34 10.88
N SER A 162 16.10 -8.17 9.88
CA SER A 162 15.73 -7.96 8.48
C SER A 162 14.26 -8.32 8.23
N TYR A 163 13.33 -7.59 8.84
CA TYR A 163 11.88 -7.74 8.64
C TYR A 163 11.28 -6.55 7.89
N LEU A 164 10.03 -6.71 7.45
CA LEU A 164 9.30 -5.71 6.68
C LEU A 164 9.21 -4.35 7.39
N LEU A 165 8.93 -4.32 8.69
CA LEU A 165 8.81 -3.06 9.43
C LEU A 165 10.13 -2.28 9.41
N GLU A 166 11.24 -2.93 9.72
CA GLU A 166 12.58 -2.36 9.75
C GLU A 166 12.98 -1.84 8.36
N ALA A 167 12.62 -2.58 7.30
CA ALA A 167 12.84 -2.12 5.93
C ALA A 167 12.05 -0.84 5.61
N LEU A 168 10.79 -0.76 6.03
CA LEU A 168 9.95 0.43 5.83
C LEU A 168 10.45 1.61 6.66
N VAL A 169 10.88 1.37 7.91
CA VAL A 169 11.46 2.41 8.79
C VAL A 169 12.78 2.92 8.21
N ALA A 170 13.65 2.03 7.73
CA ALA A 170 14.91 2.41 7.08
C ALA A 170 14.67 3.21 5.79
N ALA A 171 13.55 2.97 5.10
CA ALA A 171 13.10 3.74 3.94
C ALA A 171 12.35 5.04 4.30
N GLY A 172 12.41 5.50 5.56
CA GLY A 172 11.77 6.74 6.01
C GLY A 172 10.25 6.63 6.27
N GLY A 173 9.68 5.42 6.18
CA GLY A 173 8.26 5.16 6.33
C GLY A 173 7.49 5.12 5.00
N LEU A 174 6.17 5.03 5.11
CA LEU A 174 5.25 5.07 3.97
C LEU A 174 5.07 6.53 3.51
N ALA A 175 4.97 6.75 2.20
CA ALA A 175 4.65 8.06 1.64
C ALA A 175 3.17 8.44 1.85
N GLU A 176 2.82 9.72 1.67
CA GLU A 176 1.42 10.18 1.74
C GLU A 176 0.52 9.48 0.70
N ASP A 177 1.03 9.24 -0.51
CA ASP A 177 0.31 8.53 -1.57
C ASP A 177 0.39 7.00 -1.45
N ALA A 178 0.88 6.46 -0.33
CA ALA A 178 0.96 5.02 -0.12
C ALA A 178 -0.41 4.35 -0.03
N GLY A 179 -0.50 3.18 -0.66
CA GLY A 179 -1.61 2.24 -0.52
C GLY A 179 -1.35 1.23 0.58
N THR A 180 -2.38 0.43 0.86
CA THR A 180 -2.32 -0.62 1.87
C THR A 180 -1.62 -1.89 1.37
N MET A 181 -1.44 -2.03 0.06
CA MET A 181 -0.90 -3.24 -0.56
C MET A 181 0.62 -3.16 -0.71
N VAL A 182 1.31 -4.16 -0.18
CA VAL A 182 2.76 -4.33 -0.31
C VAL A 182 3.04 -5.65 -1.03
N GLU A 183 3.93 -5.60 -2.00
CA GLU A 183 4.40 -6.79 -2.73
C GLU A 183 5.85 -7.08 -2.34
N ILE A 184 6.08 -8.28 -1.81
CA ILE A 184 7.39 -8.76 -1.40
C ILE A 184 7.83 -9.83 -2.40
N ARG A 185 8.91 -9.54 -3.10
CA ARG A 185 9.54 -10.44 -4.05
C ARG A 185 10.80 -11.00 -3.40
N ARG A 186 10.74 -12.27 -3.00
CA ARG A 186 11.91 -12.98 -2.45
C ARG A 186 12.78 -13.50 -3.61
N PRO A 187 14.12 -13.39 -3.51
CA PRO A 187 14.98 -14.05 -4.48
C PRO A 187 14.77 -15.57 -4.37
N GLY A 188 14.66 -16.23 -5.52
CA GLY A 188 14.66 -17.70 -5.56
C GLY A 188 15.99 -18.22 -4.99
N ASN A 189 15.98 -19.42 -4.41
CA ASN A 189 17.10 -20.05 -3.70
C ASN A 189 18.42 -20.23 -4.48
N ASP A 190 18.54 -19.74 -5.71
CA ASP A 190 19.77 -19.85 -6.48
C ASP A 190 20.71 -18.67 -6.20
N HIS A 191 21.61 -18.89 -5.25
CA HIS A 191 22.88 -18.16 -5.11
C HIS A 191 23.86 -18.43 -6.29
N LEU A 192 23.37 -18.74 -7.49
CA LEU A 192 24.19 -19.06 -8.67
C LEU A 192 23.98 -18.03 -9.79
N SER A 193 24.86 -17.02 -9.74
CA SER A 193 25.34 -16.20 -10.85
C SER A 193 24.34 -15.27 -11.58
N PRO A 194 24.74 -14.01 -11.86
CA PRO A 194 24.06 -13.17 -12.83
C PRO A 194 24.36 -13.71 -14.24
N ALA A 195 23.60 -14.69 -14.69
CA ALA A 195 23.60 -15.08 -16.10
C ALA A 195 22.91 -13.96 -16.89
N ASN A 196 23.73 -13.12 -17.52
CA ASN A 196 23.31 -12.19 -18.57
C ASN A 196 22.37 -12.89 -19.57
N PRO A 197 21.11 -12.46 -19.74
CA PRO A 197 20.23 -13.03 -20.76
C PRO A 197 20.47 -12.33 -22.12
N VAL A 198 21.71 -12.27 -22.58
CA VAL A 198 22.06 -11.79 -23.93
C VAL A 198 23.09 -12.75 -24.55
N MET A 199 22.67 -13.97 -24.87
CA MET A 199 23.15 -14.76 -26.02
C MET A 199 22.47 -16.13 -26.03
N GLN A 200 21.21 -16.18 -26.47
CA GLN A 200 20.66 -17.43 -26.99
C GLN A 200 19.60 -17.17 -28.05
N LEU A 201 19.99 -16.46 -29.11
CA LEU A 201 19.18 -16.30 -30.32
C LEU A 201 19.89 -16.80 -31.60
N ALA A 202 20.95 -17.61 -31.47
CA ALA A 202 21.72 -18.03 -32.63
C ALA A 202 22.05 -19.53 -32.62
N SER A 203 21.03 -20.39 -32.53
CA SER A 203 21.11 -21.75 -33.09
C SER A 203 19.79 -22.50 -32.89
N ALA A 204 18.97 -22.56 -33.94
CA ALA A 204 18.27 -23.77 -34.39
C ALA A 204 17.17 -23.35 -35.37
N GLY A 205 17.45 -23.52 -36.66
CA GLY A 205 16.39 -23.71 -37.64
C GLY A 205 15.72 -25.07 -37.43
N GLY A 206 14.43 -25.14 -37.72
CA GLY A 206 13.73 -26.39 -38.04
C GLY A 206 12.79 -26.95 -36.96
N GLN A 207 11.50 -26.81 -37.25
CA GLN A 207 10.40 -27.78 -36.99
C GLN A 207 9.82 -27.89 -35.56
N THR A 208 8.59 -27.39 -35.43
CA THR A 208 7.50 -27.83 -34.53
C THR A 208 7.05 -29.28 -34.78
N PRO A 209 6.14 -29.89 -33.96
CA PRO A 209 5.74 -29.62 -32.58
C PRO A 209 5.69 -30.91 -31.70
N GLY A 210 5.62 -30.76 -30.37
CA GLY A 210 5.11 -31.83 -29.50
C GLY A 210 6.09 -32.42 -28.50
N ALA A 211 6.48 -31.61 -27.53
CA ALA A 211 6.72 -32.01 -26.15
C ALA A 211 7.00 -30.72 -25.41
N SER A 212 6.10 -30.28 -24.52
CA SER A 212 6.41 -29.22 -23.59
C SER A 212 7.62 -29.70 -22.76
N PRO A 213 8.81 -29.08 -22.86
CA PRO A 213 9.77 -29.28 -21.81
C PRO A 213 9.16 -28.59 -20.60
N THR A 214 8.90 -29.36 -19.55
CA THR A 214 8.56 -28.83 -18.22
C THR A 214 9.77 -28.03 -17.75
N ALA A 215 9.84 -26.77 -18.18
CA ALA A 215 10.69 -25.79 -17.55
C ALA A 215 10.09 -25.56 -16.16
N GLN A 216 10.60 -26.27 -15.15
CA GLN A 216 10.53 -25.78 -13.78
C GLN A 216 11.28 -24.44 -13.74
N GLY A 217 10.57 -23.39 -14.15
CA GLY A 217 11.05 -22.02 -14.08
C GLY A 217 11.20 -21.61 -12.63
N ASN A 218 12.30 -20.92 -12.34
CA ASN A 218 12.56 -20.25 -11.08
C ASN A 218 11.29 -19.58 -10.54
N ILE A 219 10.72 -20.16 -9.48
CA ILE A 219 9.54 -19.62 -8.83
C ILE A 219 10.01 -18.47 -7.96
N VAL A 220 10.06 -17.27 -8.53
CA VAL A 220 10.16 -16.04 -7.75
C VAL A 220 8.91 -16.00 -6.86
N GLN A 221 9.10 -16.16 -5.56
CA GLN A 221 8.00 -16.09 -4.61
C GLN A 221 7.59 -14.63 -4.44
N CYS A 222 6.49 -14.26 -5.08
CA CYS A 222 5.82 -12.99 -4.84
C CYS A 222 4.74 -13.20 -3.77
N VAL A 223 4.90 -12.53 -2.64
CA VAL A 223 3.91 -12.46 -1.57
C VAL A 223 3.25 -11.09 -1.64
N ARG A 224 1.92 -11.07 -1.75
CA ARG A 224 1.14 -9.83 -1.62
C ARG A 224 0.57 -9.77 -0.21
N LEU A 225 0.81 -8.65 0.45
CA LEU A 225 0.43 -8.41 1.82
C LEU A 225 -0.42 -7.15 1.90
N ASP A 226 -1.63 -7.28 2.43
CA ASP A 226 -2.42 -6.14 2.84
C ASP A 226 -2.02 -5.74 4.26
N LEU A 227 -1.52 -4.52 4.43
CA LEU A 227 -1.06 -4.00 5.72
C LEU A 227 -2.19 -3.94 6.76
N THR A 228 -3.45 -3.70 6.36
CA THR A 228 -4.57 -3.69 7.32
C THR A 228 -4.85 -5.08 7.86
N GLU A 229 -4.81 -6.10 7.00
CA GLU A 229 -4.98 -7.49 7.43
C GLU A 229 -3.80 -7.94 8.29
N ALA A 230 -2.57 -7.65 7.85
CA ALA A 230 -1.35 -8.00 8.56
C ALA A 230 -1.30 -7.41 9.99
N VAL A 231 -1.67 -6.13 10.14
CA VAL A 231 -1.74 -5.46 11.45
C VAL A 231 -2.80 -6.11 12.33
N SER A 232 -3.97 -6.42 11.76
CA SER A 232 -5.09 -7.04 12.51
C SER A 232 -4.79 -8.46 12.98
N GLN A 233 -4.02 -9.21 12.20
CA GLN A 233 -3.68 -10.60 12.50
C GLN A 233 -2.43 -10.74 13.37
N SER A 234 -1.72 -9.64 13.66
CA SER A 234 -0.45 -9.65 14.38
C SER A 234 0.50 -10.72 13.83
N SER A 235 0.55 -10.84 12.50
CA SER A 235 1.45 -11.76 11.83
C SER A 235 2.87 -11.26 12.13
N GLY A 236 3.56 -11.93 13.07
CA GLY A 236 4.92 -11.59 13.47
C GLY A 236 5.76 -11.31 12.23
N GLY A 237 6.46 -10.17 12.24
CA GLY A 237 6.96 -9.49 11.05
C GLY A 237 7.47 -10.40 9.94
N GLU A 238 7.10 -10.07 8.70
CA GLU A 238 7.51 -10.83 7.52
C GLU A 238 9.02 -10.71 7.31
N TYR A 239 9.74 -11.85 7.31
CA TYR A 239 11.19 -11.88 7.19
C TYR A 239 11.64 -11.66 5.74
N LEU A 240 12.64 -10.79 5.57
CA LEU A 240 13.19 -10.41 4.28
C LEU A 240 14.61 -10.97 4.13
N PRO A 241 14.82 -12.00 3.29
CA PRO A 241 16.16 -12.46 2.96
C PRO A 241 16.94 -11.43 2.13
N ASP A 242 18.26 -11.57 2.12
CA ASP A 242 19.17 -10.76 1.29
C ASP A 242 18.74 -10.80 -0.19
N GLY A 243 18.68 -9.64 -0.85
CA GLY A 243 18.23 -9.52 -2.23
C GLY A 243 16.70 -9.43 -2.42
N SER A 244 15.92 -9.37 -1.33
CA SER A 244 14.46 -9.15 -1.41
C SER A 244 14.13 -7.78 -1.99
N VAL A 245 13.03 -7.71 -2.74
CA VAL A 245 12.46 -6.46 -3.24
C VAL A 245 11.08 -6.25 -2.62
N VAL A 246 10.93 -5.19 -1.85
CA VAL A 246 9.67 -4.75 -1.25
C VAL A 246 9.14 -3.60 -2.08
N THR A 247 7.94 -3.74 -2.64
CA THR A 247 7.28 -2.70 -3.43
C THR A 247 5.99 -2.29 -2.75
N VAL A 248 5.93 -1.04 -2.29
CA VAL A 248 4.71 -0.45 -1.74
C VAL A 248 3.89 0.14 -2.89
N GLN A 249 2.66 -0.33 -3.08
CA GLN A 249 1.83 0.20 -4.16
C GLN A 249 1.35 1.62 -3.85
N LYS A 250 1.35 2.48 -4.87
CA LYS A 250 0.70 3.79 -4.78
C LYS A 250 -0.80 3.62 -4.72
N ARG A 251 -1.44 4.39 -3.86
CA ARG A 251 -2.89 4.48 -3.78
C ARG A 251 -3.38 5.36 -4.93
N GLN A 252 -3.84 4.73 -6.00
CA GLN A 252 -4.50 5.43 -7.10
C GLN A 252 -5.99 5.60 -6.76
N LEU A 253 -6.34 6.72 -6.13
CA LEU A 253 -7.75 7.11 -5.96
C LEU A 253 -8.19 7.88 -7.21
N PRO A 254 -9.27 7.46 -7.90
CA PRO A 254 -9.85 8.26 -8.97
C PRO A 254 -10.16 9.68 -8.48
N PRO A 255 -9.80 10.72 -9.26
CA PRO A 255 -10.07 12.10 -8.87
C PRO A 255 -11.58 12.34 -8.78
N ILE A 256 -11.98 13.31 -7.96
CA ILE A 256 -13.36 13.78 -7.96
C ILE A 256 -13.51 14.84 -9.05
N GLN A 257 -14.67 14.90 -9.67
CA GLN A 257 -14.96 15.92 -10.68
C GLN A 257 -15.94 16.93 -10.12
N VAL A 258 -15.63 18.23 -10.23
CA VAL A 258 -16.54 19.29 -9.81
C VAL A 258 -16.92 20.11 -11.04
N LEU A 259 -18.22 20.15 -11.35
CA LEU A 259 -18.78 20.73 -12.56
C LEU A 259 -19.92 21.71 -12.22
N GLY A 260 -20.30 22.53 -13.22
CA GLY A 260 -21.42 23.45 -13.12
C GLY A 260 -21.02 24.84 -12.59
N LEU A 261 -21.89 25.44 -11.77
CA LEU A 261 -21.77 26.81 -11.25
C LEU A 261 -20.71 26.98 -10.14
N VAL A 262 -19.48 26.61 -10.44
CA VAL A 262 -18.31 26.77 -9.57
C VAL A 262 -17.24 27.65 -10.23
N HIS A 263 -16.37 28.25 -9.42
CA HIS A 263 -15.34 29.16 -9.94
C HIS A 263 -14.30 28.47 -10.83
N LYS A 264 -13.91 27.24 -10.48
CA LYS A 264 -12.95 26.43 -11.23
C LYS A 264 -13.55 25.03 -11.45
N PRO A 265 -14.32 24.81 -12.51
CA PRO A 265 -14.76 23.46 -12.85
C PRO A 265 -13.55 22.62 -13.31
N GLY A 266 -13.52 21.34 -12.94
CA GLY A 266 -12.42 20.46 -13.29
C GLY A 266 -12.31 19.22 -12.41
N GLU A 267 -11.25 18.46 -12.63
CA GLU A 267 -10.87 17.30 -11.82
C GLU A 267 -10.00 17.73 -10.65
N TYR A 268 -10.22 17.12 -9.49
CA TYR A 268 -9.51 17.40 -8.25
C TYR A 268 -9.06 16.10 -7.61
N ASP A 269 -7.79 16.05 -7.23
CA ASP A 269 -7.24 14.89 -6.52
C ASP A 269 -7.94 14.68 -5.18
N TYR A 270 -8.16 13.42 -4.83
CA TYR A 270 -8.74 13.08 -3.53
C TYR A 270 -7.66 13.19 -2.44
N PRO A 271 -7.76 14.14 -1.49
CA PRO A 271 -6.73 14.38 -0.48
C PRO A 271 -6.58 13.19 0.47
N VAL A 272 -5.33 12.94 0.87
CA VAL A 272 -4.98 11.86 1.80
C VAL A 272 -5.36 12.24 3.23
N GLY A 273 -5.87 11.27 3.99
CA GLY A 273 -6.08 11.41 5.44
C GLY A 273 -7.21 12.37 5.85
N ARG A 274 -7.92 12.95 4.88
CA ARG A 274 -9.06 13.83 5.14
C ARG A 274 -10.29 13.39 4.34
N PRO A 275 -11.44 13.12 5.00
CA PRO A 275 -12.68 12.85 4.29
C PRO A 275 -13.13 14.06 3.48
N VAL A 276 -13.41 13.87 2.19
CA VAL A 276 -14.00 14.93 1.35
C VAL A 276 -15.52 14.85 1.39
N ARG A 277 -16.16 15.97 1.73
CA ARG A 277 -17.61 16.12 1.66
C ARG A 277 -18.02 17.03 0.52
N VAL A 278 -19.30 17.05 0.16
CA VAL A 278 -19.84 17.88 -0.94
C VAL A 278 -19.39 19.34 -0.86
N LEU A 279 -19.55 19.98 0.30
CA LEU A 279 -19.12 21.38 0.46
C LEU A 279 -17.59 21.54 0.37
N GLY A 280 -16.85 20.53 0.81
CA GLY A 280 -15.38 20.50 0.70
C GLY A 280 -14.94 20.45 -0.77
N ALA A 281 -15.57 19.62 -1.59
CA ALA A 281 -15.29 19.55 -3.03
C ALA A 281 -15.58 20.88 -3.73
N ILE A 282 -16.72 21.50 -3.43
CA ILE A 282 -17.08 22.83 -3.95
C ILE A 282 -16.06 23.88 -3.51
N ALA A 283 -15.55 23.81 -2.28
CA ALA A 283 -14.51 24.71 -1.79
C ALA A 283 -13.18 24.51 -2.52
N MET A 284 -12.77 23.27 -2.81
CA MET A 284 -11.58 22.98 -3.63
C MET A 284 -11.70 23.57 -5.04
N ALA A 285 -12.92 23.59 -5.59
CA ALA A 285 -13.25 24.26 -6.85
C ALA A 285 -13.30 25.81 -6.78
N GLY A 286 -12.86 26.40 -5.66
CA GLY A 286 -12.87 27.84 -5.44
C GLY A 286 -14.21 28.40 -5.00
N GLY A 287 -15.18 27.56 -4.65
CA GLY A 287 -16.52 27.96 -4.24
C GLY A 287 -17.53 28.05 -5.39
N MET A 288 -18.77 28.39 -5.04
CA MET A 288 -19.87 28.57 -6.00
C MET A 288 -19.77 29.95 -6.66
N THR A 289 -19.94 30.01 -7.97
CA THR A 289 -19.96 31.26 -8.75
C THR A 289 -21.09 32.19 -8.31
N TYR A 290 -22.24 31.59 -7.98
CA TYR A 290 -23.41 32.31 -7.48
C TYR A 290 -23.90 31.66 -6.18
N ASN A 291 -23.94 32.44 -5.10
CA ASN A 291 -24.41 31.98 -3.78
C ASN A 291 -25.90 31.59 -3.74
N ILE A 292 -26.66 31.96 -4.77
CA ILE A 292 -28.05 31.60 -4.98
C ILE A 292 -28.25 30.17 -5.51
N ALA A 293 -27.19 29.49 -5.97
CA ALA A 293 -27.27 28.08 -6.32
C ALA A 293 -27.51 27.25 -5.05
N ASP A 294 -28.62 26.51 -5.01
CA ASP A 294 -29.11 25.81 -3.82
C ASP A 294 -29.11 24.28 -3.97
N ARG A 295 -28.80 23.79 -5.17
CA ARG A 295 -28.85 22.37 -5.52
C ARG A 295 -27.54 21.89 -6.13
N ALA A 296 -27.07 20.74 -5.65
CA ALA A 296 -26.04 19.95 -6.30
C ALA A 296 -26.54 18.54 -6.57
N LEU A 297 -26.00 17.93 -7.62
CA LEU A 297 -26.14 16.52 -7.92
C LEU A 297 -24.79 15.84 -7.68
N VAL A 298 -24.79 14.77 -6.92
CA VAL A 298 -23.66 13.85 -6.82
C VAL A 298 -23.98 12.64 -7.67
N ILE A 299 -23.17 12.40 -8.70
CA ILE A 299 -23.29 11.26 -9.60
C ILE A 299 -22.21 10.27 -9.17
N ARG A 300 -22.64 9.10 -8.68
CA ARG A 300 -21.76 8.05 -8.20
C ARG A 300 -21.83 6.84 -9.13
N THR A 301 -20.68 6.40 -9.62
CA THR A 301 -20.57 5.16 -10.39
C THR A 301 -20.77 3.97 -9.46
N ARG A 302 -21.60 3.01 -9.88
CA ARG A 302 -21.86 1.79 -9.10
C ARG A 302 -20.85 0.71 -9.49
N GLU A 303 -20.31 -0.01 -8.50
CA GLU A 303 -19.34 -1.09 -8.74
C GLU A 303 -19.91 -2.24 -9.59
N ASP A 304 -21.23 -2.45 -9.54
CA ASP A 304 -22.00 -3.44 -10.31
C ASP A 304 -22.17 -3.09 -11.81
N GLY A 305 -21.41 -2.13 -12.34
CA GLY A 305 -21.41 -1.75 -13.77
C GLY A 305 -22.73 -1.19 -14.30
N SER A 306 -23.68 -0.88 -13.42
CA SER A 306 -25.01 -0.38 -13.78
C SER A 306 -25.04 1.15 -13.90
N GLU A 307 -26.19 1.71 -14.28
CA GLU A 307 -26.34 3.17 -14.39
C GLU A 307 -25.91 3.89 -13.09
N PRO A 308 -25.21 5.04 -13.23
CA PRO A 308 -24.71 5.77 -12.08
C PRO A 308 -25.86 6.29 -11.21
N ALA A 309 -25.68 6.21 -9.89
CA ALA A 309 -26.65 6.72 -8.94
C ALA A 309 -26.60 8.26 -8.91
N VAL A 310 -27.74 8.90 -9.15
CA VAL A 310 -27.85 10.37 -9.08
C VAL A 310 -28.46 10.76 -7.75
N ILE A 311 -27.68 11.44 -6.93
CA ILE A 311 -28.02 11.81 -5.56
C ILE A 311 -28.20 13.33 -5.50
N LYS A 312 -29.38 13.77 -5.09
CA LYS A 312 -29.73 15.18 -4.93
C LYS A 312 -29.29 15.69 -3.57
N VAL A 313 -28.60 16.82 -3.57
CA VAL A 313 -28.08 17.48 -2.37
C VAL A 313 -28.58 18.91 -2.30
N ASN A 314 -29.08 19.31 -1.12
CA ASN A 314 -29.44 20.69 -0.87
C ASN A 314 -28.28 21.46 -0.21
N LEU A 315 -27.69 22.40 -0.95
CA LEU A 315 -26.48 23.12 -0.52
C LEU A 315 -26.72 24.09 0.62
N GLN A 316 -27.93 24.63 0.76
CA GLN A 316 -28.27 25.51 1.89
C GLN A 316 -28.34 24.71 3.18
N ARG A 317 -28.96 23.53 3.14
CA ARG A 317 -29.04 22.64 4.31
C ARG A 317 -27.71 21.99 4.64
N ALA A 318 -26.87 21.67 3.64
CA ALA A 318 -25.54 21.10 3.86
C ALA A 318 -24.64 21.97 4.76
N LYS A 319 -24.88 23.29 4.86
CA LYS A 319 -24.13 24.17 5.77
C LYS A 319 -24.43 23.91 7.24
N SER A 320 -25.59 23.36 7.56
CA SER A 320 -26.06 23.16 8.94
C SER A 320 -26.37 21.69 9.27
N ASP A 321 -26.51 20.85 8.26
CA ASP A 321 -26.90 19.44 8.38
C ASP A 321 -25.82 18.54 7.76
N GLY A 322 -25.19 17.72 8.60
CA GLY A 322 -24.15 16.77 8.20
C GLY A 322 -24.63 15.65 7.26
N GLN A 323 -25.94 15.37 7.22
CA GLN A 323 -26.53 14.39 6.30
C GLN A 323 -26.62 14.93 4.87
N GLU A 324 -26.88 16.23 4.72
CA GLU A 324 -26.88 16.91 3.42
C GLU A 324 -25.44 17.20 2.96
N ASN A 325 -24.50 17.40 3.89
CA ASN A 325 -23.07 17.48 3.59
C ASN A 325 -22.42 16.08 3.55
N MET A 326 -22.93 15.19 2.71
CA MET A 326 -22.48 13.79 2.63
C MET A 326 -21.00 13.64 2.27
N LEU A 327 -20.45 12.47 2.60
CA LEU A 327 -19.11 12.05 2.21
C LEU A 327 -19.08 11.62 0.73
N LEU A 328 -18.07 12.11 0.01
CA LEU A 328 -17.79 11.73 -1.37
C LEU A 328 -16.87 10.52 -1.43
N ALA A 329 -17.15 9.65 -2.38
CA ALA A 329 -16.29 8.54 -2.78
C ALA A 329 -15.30 9.01 -3.86
N PRO A 330 -14.14 8.35 -3.99
CA PRO A 330 -13.25 8.54 -5.13
C PRO A 330 -14.00 8.33 -6.46
N GLY A 331 -13.77 9.22 -7.43
CA GLY A 331 -14.45 9.16 -8.74
C GLY A 331 -15.87 9.74 -8.78
N ASP A 332 -16.39 10.28 -7.67
CA ASP A 332 -17.68 10.97 -7.67
C ASP A 332 -17.64 12.25 -8.52
N ILE A 333 -18.75 12.52 -9.21
CA ILE A 333 -18.95 13.77 -9.95
C ILE A 333 -19.94 14.64 -9.17
N VAL A 334 -19.49 15.82 -8.75
CA VAL A 334 -20.29 16.85 -8.10
C VAL A 334 -20.66 17.90 -9.12
N SER A 335 -21.92 17.92 -9.54
CA SER A 335 -22.45 18.92 -10.47
C SER A 335 -23.34 19.92 -9.75
N VAL A 336 -22.94 21.19 -9.72
CA VAL A 336 -23.77 22.29 -9.18
C VAL A 336 -24.72 22.77 -10.28
N GLU A 337 -26.02 22.53 -10.11
CA GLU A 337 -27.02 22.86 -11.12
C GLU A 337 -27.37 24.34 -11.15
N HIS A 338 -27.71 24.84 -12.33
CA HIS A 338 -28.38 26.12 -12.48
C HIS A 338 -29.81 26.03 -11.94
N ASN A 339 -30.23 27.08 -11.24
CA ASN A 339 -31.64 27.34 -10.96
C ASN A 339 -32.14 28.52 -11.82
N LEU A 340 -33.46 28.70 -11.90
CA LEU A 340 -34.08 29.76 -12.70
C LEU A 340 -33.55 31.16 -12.36
N ALA A 341 -33.18 31.40 -11.10
CA ALA A 341 -32.58 32.66 -10.68
C ALA A 341 -31.16 32.85 -11.25
N THR A 342 -30.31 31.81 -11.25
CA THR A 342 -28.95 31.89 -11.82
C THR A 342 -28.94 32.16 -13.33
N LEU A 343 -29.86 31.55 -14.09
CA LEU A 343 -30.00 31.80 -15.53
C LEU A 343 -30.37 33.27 -15.82
N PHE A 344 -31.20 33.87 -14.96
CA PHE A 344 -31.59 35.27 -15.07
C PHE A 344 -30.41 36.22 -14.79
N PHE A 345 -29.59 35.94 -13.77
CA PHE A 345 -28.39 36.74 -13.47
C PHE A 345 -27.32 36.63 -14.55
N GLU A 346 -27.11 35.44 -15.11
CA GLU A 346 -26.17 35.22 -16.21
C GLU A 346 -26.61 36.00 -17.47
N ALA A 347 -27.91 36.00 -17.77
CA ALA A 347 -28.49 36.79 -18.86
C ALA A 347 -28.37 38.31 -18.63
N MET A 348 -28.52 38.78 -17.39
CA MET A 348 -28.39 40.19 -17.04
C MET A 348 -26.92 40.66 -17.07
N GLY A 349 -25.96 39.80 -16.75
CA GLY A 349 -24.53 40.09 -16.86
C GLY A 349 -24.04 40.24 -18.31
N LEU A 350 -24.64 39.51 -19.25
CA LEU A 350 -24.46 39.67 -20.69
C LEU A 350 -25.03 41.00 -21.20
N ALA A 351 -26.10 41.49 -20.56
CA ALA A 351 -26.71 42.78 -20.84
C ALA A 351 -25.97 43.95 -20.15
N ARG A 352 -24.65 44.07 -20.34
CA ARG A 352 -23.98 45.37 -20.16
C ARG A 352 -24.39 46.30 -21.31
N VAL A 353 -25.61 46.82 -21.23
CA VAL A 353 -26.11 47.87 -22.11
C VAL A 353 -25.41 49.16 -21.74
N GLY A 354 -24.44 49.58 -22.54
CA GLY A 354 -23.86 50.91 -22.46
C GLY A 354 -24.90 51.94 -22.88
N VAL A 355 -25.58 52.56 -21.92
CA VAL A 355 -26.43 53.74 -22.20
C VAL A 355 -25.51 54.95 -22.34
N GLY A 356 -24.95 55.13 -23.54
CA GLY A 356 -24.29 56.37 -23.94
C GLY A 356 -25.33 57.38 -24.39
N ALA A 357 -25.77 58.26 -23.51
CA ALA A 357 -26.59 59.40 -23.89
C ALA A 357 -25.69 60.49 -24.50
N SER A 358 -25.69 60.63 -25.82
CA SER A 358 -25.11 61.81 -26.49
C SER A 358 -26.13 62.96 -26.43
N VAL A 359 -25.84 63.99 -25.64
CA VAL A 359 -26.61 65.24 -25.63
C VAL A 359 -26.10 66.12 -26.77
N PRO A 360 -26.94 66.49 -27.76
CA PRO A 360 -26.53 67.45 -28.78
C PRO A 360 -26.52 68.86 -28.16
N LEU A 361 -25.34 69.50 -28.18
CA LEU A 361 -25.21 70.94 -27.95
C LEU A 361 -25.72 71.66 -29.19
N TYR A 362 -26.74 72.49 -29.03
CA TYR A 362 -27.21 73.45 -30.02
C TYR A 362 -26.92 74.87 -29.54
#